data_AF-A0A5Q4E559-F1
#
_entry.id   AF-A0A5Q4E559-F1
#
_cell.length_a   1.000
_cell.length_b   1.000
_cell.length_c   1.000
_cell.angle_alpha   90.00
_cell.angle_beta   90.00
_cell.angle_gamma   90.00
#
_symmetry.space_group_name_H-M   'P 1'
#
loop_
_entity.id
_entity.type
_entity.pdbx_description
1 polymer ?
#
loop_
_entity_poly.entity_id
_entity_poly.type
_entity_poly.pdbx_seq_one_letter_code
_entity_poly.pdbx_strand_id
1 'polypeptide(L)'
;MTTAIDESSNPKSLGAGRSGQVFLIKIDDQPVARKVFSGDALAAAVHLVLFGADNPYIWNEDVLQCAYHRRKLLEPLVEYWFGKKLKIANAIAAERNVKLRQNQLDAVFIPGRNPALRQPLDLERSREVSDLTENIMKPLQQRLVEAGLDGLVWQAGKGNPVALNNFLIVDGDDGDRTFVWIDMESGVPALFPLNVLTLFTFYLPKCIQYRTFLFDDVDVKTLSGYVHAHGVELKRMLGEESYQELWEHIKALGYHQQQWRSLNRLKRGVFSQAQQGKISPQAADRYLKYPILWFFHIFRQLIVKASQKLLIDVPSAIIRKILKIPYFRLTGNFFKLLFSKRYRHQIAHDYIITRIEVWRDRKQLTAEEYQVLLTRLDQESGTDYLSDFGVHLGMKVFVKIAEYGLFPLIFLAGYINELTLGLIILMGGAFSRTVYTGFRMVQATAEGKEIPWLAFFLGMIPLMIGNIAYPCQMIYSATGKRGKVAGFIVYDIFTRIGGWIPIWGGEDTLTEHYFNHSASNLLRFIARLQRANA
;
A
#
# COMPACT_ATOMS: atom_id res chain seq x y z
N MET A 1 4.39 -12.37 38.51
CA MET A 1 3.33 -11.38 38.78
C MET A 1 2.57 -11.18 37.49
N THR A 2 1.33 -11.65 37.43
CA THR A 2 0.44 -11.56 36.27
C THR A 2 -0.13 -10.15 36.25
N THR A 3 0.46 -9.26 35.44
CA THR A 3 -0.07 -7.91 35.22
C THR A 3 -1.44 -8.03 34.55
N ALA A 4 -2.46 -7.47 35.19
CA ALA A 4 -3.81 -7.46 34.66
C ALA A 4 -3.86 -6.57 33.43
N ILE A 5 -3.99 -7.18 32.25
CA ILE A 5 -4.20 -6.45 31.00
C ILE A 5 -5.61 -5.87 31.05
N ASP A 6 -5.71 -4.55 31.22
CA ASP A 6 -6.99 -3.84 31.18
C ASP A 6 -7.54 -3.83 29.73
N GLU A 7 -8.29 -4.87 29.37
CA GLU A 7 -8.95 -5.02 28.07
C GLU A 7 -10.18 -4.08 27.89
N SER A 8 -10.40 -3.11 28.77
CA SER A 8 -11.68 -2.42 28.94
C SER A 8 -11.96 -1.19 28.05
N SER A 9 -11.18 -0.93 26.99
CA SER A 9 -11.50 0.14 26.02
C SER A 9 -11.36 -0.36 24.59
N ASN A 10 -12.29 0.03 23.70
CA ASN A 10 -12.18 -0.24 22.26
C ASN A 10 -10.81 0.26 21.78
N PRO A 11 -9.86 -0.64 21.48
CA PRO A 11 -8.48 -0.24 21.28
C PRO A 11 -8.38 0.55 19.98
N LYS A 12 -7.65 1.67 20.00
CA LYS A 12 -7.51 2.54 18.83
C LYS A 12 -6.70 1.79 17.77
N SER A 13 -7.32 1.52 16.62
CA SER A 13 -6.62 0.96 15.47
C SER A 13 -5.57 1.95 14.97
N LEU A 14 -4.32 1.48 14.84
CA LEU A 14 -3.20 2.23 14.29
C LEU A 14 -3.03 1.97 12.80
N GLY A 15 -3.43 0.79 12.33
CA GLY A 15 -3.33 0.41 10.93
C GLY A 15 -3.51 -1.10 10.73
N ALA A 16 -3.48 -1.52 9.47
CA ALA A 16 -3.57 -2.91 9.08
C ALA A 16 -2.55 -3.24 7.99
N GLY A 17 -1.79 -4.31 8.21
CA GLY A 17 -0.92 -4.93 7.20
C GLY A 17 -1.52 -6.23 6.68
N ARG A 18 -0.77 -6.93 5.82
CA ARG A 18 -1.18 -8.25 5.30
C ARG A 18 -1.08 -9.37 6.32
N SER A 19 -0.21 -9.21 7.32
CA SER A 19 0.01 -10.17 8.40
C SER A 19 -0.92 -9.96 9.59
N GLY A 20 -1.56 -8.79 9.74
CA GLY A 20 -2.33 -8.48 10.95
C GLY A 20 -2.81 -7.04 11.05
N GLN A 21 -3.58 -6.79 12.10
CA GLN A 21 -4.03 -5.45 12.52
C GLN A 21 -3.23 -4.99 13.72
N VAL A 22 -2.90 -3.71 13.77
CA VAL A 22 -2.12 -3.10 14.86
C VAL A 22 -3.00 -2.16 15.66
N PHE A 23 -2.99 -2.32 16.97
CA PHE A 23 -3.78 -1.54 17.91
C PHE A 23 -2.87 -0.83 18.91
N LEU A 24 -3.26 0.39 19.28
CA LEU A 24 -2.68 1.08 20.43
C LEU A 24 -3.44 0.63 21.68
N ILE A 25 -2.71 0.05 22.61
CA ILE A 25 -3.19 -0.31 23.94
C ILE A 25 -2.32 0.36 25.01
N LYS A 26 -2.77 0.29 26.26
CA LYS A 26 -1.97 0.67 27.41
C LYS A 26 -1.69 -0.56 28.26
N ILE A 27 -0.44 -0.74 28.64
CA ILE A 27 -0.01 -1.74 29.63
C ILE A 27 0.74 -0.95 30.70
N ASP A 28 0.26 -0.99 31.94
CA ASP A 28 0.82 -0.22 33.07
C ASP A 28 1.01 1.28 32.73
N ASP A 29 -0.04 1.89 32.15
CA ASP A 29 -0.07 3.27 31.61
C ASP A 29 0.91 3.59 30.48
N GLN A 30 1.75 2.65 30.04
CA GLN A 30 2.65 2.82 28.91
C GLN A 30 1.95 2.46 27.59
N PRO A 31 2.14 3.27 26.53
CA PRO A 31 1.58 2.96 25.22
C PRO A 31 2.32 1.77 24.58
N VAL A 32 1.55 0.78 24.13
CA VAL A 32 2.05 -0.43 23.47
C VAL A 32 1.34 -0.64 22.14
N ALA A 33 2.12 -1.01 21.13
CA ALA A 33 1.61 -1.41 19.82
C ALA A 33 1.37 -2.93 19.82
N ARG A 34 0.11 -3.35 19.86
CA ARG A 34 -0.29 -4.76 19.79
C ARG A 34 -0.64 -5.14 18.35
N LYS A 35 0.13 -6.03 17.76
CA LYS A 35 -0.15 -6.62 16.45
C LYS A 35 -0.88 -7.94 16.63
N VAL A 36 -2.14 -8.00 16.22
CA VAL A 36 -2.93 -9.24 16.18
C VAL A 36 -2.82 -9.84 14.79
N PHE A 37 -2.29 -11.06 14.70
CA PHE A 37 -2.05 -11.70 13.41
C PHE A 37 -3.35 -12.21 12.81
N SER A 38 -3.63 -11.74 11.60
CA SER A 38 -4.82 -12.07 10.84
C SER A 38 -4.46 -12.19 9.36
N GLY A 39 -5.09 -13.12 8.64
CA GLY A 39 -4.80 -13.32 7.22
C GLY A 39 -5.75 -12.53 6.34
N ASP A 40 -5.20 -11.78 5.38
CA ASP A 40 -5.98 -11.34 4.24
C ASP A 40 -6.30 -12.54 3.30
N ALA A 41 -7.36 -12.44 2.49
CA ALA A 41 -7.81 -13.56 1.65
C ALA A 41 -6.78 -13.97 0.58
N LEU A 42 -5.99 -13.03 0.06
CA LEU A 42 -4.95 -13.27 -0.93
C LEU A 42 -3.74 -13.94 -0.28
N ALA A 43 -3.29 -13.42 0.87
CA ALA A 43 -2.23 -13.99 1.69
C ALA A 43 -2.58 -15.41 2.13
N ALA A 44 -3.80 -15.65 2.57
CA ALA A 44 -4.28 -16.99 2.91
C ALA A 44 -4.20 -17.95 1.71
N ALA A 45 -4.59 -17.51 0.52
CA ALA A 45 -4.48 -18.33 -0.69
C ALA A 45 -3.02 -18.65 -1.03
N VAL A 46 -2.12 -17.67 -0.97
CA VAL A 46 -0.68 -17.85 -1.21
C VAL A 46 -0.08 -18.84 -0.20
N HIS A 47 -0.36 -18.68 1.09
CA HIS A 47 0.12 -19.59 2.13
C HIS A 47 -0.45 -21.01 1.97
N LEU A 48 -1.72 -21.14 1.58
CA LEU A 48 -2.34 -22.44 1.32
C LEU A 48 -1.64 -23.16 0.16
N VAL A 49 -1.29 -22.44 -0.91
CA VAL A 49 -0.57 -23.02 -2.05
C VAL A 49 0.83 -23.47 -1.64
N LEU A 50 1.58 -22.65 -0.89
CA LEU A 50 2.99 -22.91 -0.59
C LEU A 50 3.19 -23.86 0.58
N PHE A 51 2.50 -23.61 1.68
CA PHE A 51 2.68 -24.32 2.95
C PHE A 51 1.55 -25.28 3.28
N GLY A 52 0.44 -25.26 2.51
CA GLY A 52 -0.73 -26.08 2.78
C GLY A 52 -1.56 -25.61 3.98
N ALA A 53 -1.35 -24.39 4.47
CA ALA A 53 -1.95 -23.84 5.68
C ALA A 53 -2.18 -22.33 5.54
N ASP A 54 -2.90 -21.73 6.50
CA ASP A 54 -2.97 -20.25 6.60
C ASP A 54 -1.61 -19.68 7.07
N ASN A 55 -1.48 -18.34 7.08
CA ASN A 55 -0.28 -17.65 7.56
C ASN A 55 0.18 -18.24 8.91
N PRO A 56 1.42 -18.75 9.01
CA PRO A 56 1.93 -19.42 10.22
C PRO A 56 1.82 -18.58 11.49
N TYR A 57 1.96 -17.26 11.38
CA TYR A 57 1.82 -16.35 12.52
C TYR A 57 0.46 -16.42 13.18
N ILE A 58 -0.59 -16.82 12.49
CA ILE A 58 -1.96 -16.85 13.04
C ILE A 58 -2.11 -17.96 14.09
N TRP A 59 -1.44 -19.09 13.90
CA TRP A 59 -1.79 -20.34 14.58
C TRP A 59 -0.62 -21.09 15.20
N ASN A 60 0.61 -20.81 14.79
CA ASN A 60 1.80 -21.51 15.27
C ASN A 60 2.56 -20.64 16.28
N GLU A 61 2.71 -21.15 17.50
CA GLU A 61 3.36 -20.44 18.60
C GLU A 61 4.88 -20.35 18.42
N ASP A 62 5.52 -21.39 17.87
CA ASP A 62 6.97 -21.34 17.58
C ASP A 62 7.31 -20.23 16.58
N VAL A 63 6.47 -20.00 15.57
CA VAL A 63 6.67 -18.90 14.62
C VAL A 63 6.49 -17.53 15.29
N LEU A 64 5.56 -17.42 16.23
CA LEU A 64 5.40 -16.21 17.03
C LEU A 64 6.63 -15.96 17.92
N GLN A 65 7.14 -16.99 18.60
CA GLN A 65 8.35 -16.89 19.41
C GLN A 65 9.58 -16.57 18.53
N CYS A 66 9.64 -17.08 17.30
CA CYS A 66 10.66 -16.68 16.33
C CYS A 66 10.58 -15.18 16.02
N ALA A 67 9.39 -14.56 15.95
CA ALA A 67 9.27 -13.11 15.80
C ALA A 67 9.77 -12.36 17.03
N TYR A 68 9.34 -12.79 18.22
CA TYR A 68 9.79 -12.21 19.49
C TYR A 68 11.32 -12.18 19.59
N HIS A 69 11.96 -13.34 19.44
CA HIS A 69 13.41 -13.45 19.52
C HIS A 69 14.12 -12.71 18.38
N ARG A 70 13.59 -12.70 17.16
CA ARG A 70 14.18 -11.88 16.08
C ARG A 70 14.24 -10.40 16.44
N ARG A 71 13.17 -9.83 17.01
CA ARG A 71 13.16 -8.42 17.43
C ARG A 71 14.20 -8.16 18.53
N LYS A 72 14.29 -9.04 19.52
CA LYS A 72 15.27 -8.96 20.62
C LYS A 72 16.72 -9.09 20.14
N LEU A 73 16.97 -9.89 19.12
CA LEU A 73 18.29 -10.03 18.50
C LEU A 73 18.64 -8.82 17.64
N LEU A 74 17.67 -8.30 16.89
CA LEU A 74 17.91 -7.21 15.96
C LEU A 74 18.13 -5.88 16.65
N GLU A 75 17.49 -5.62 17.79
CA GLU A 75 17.68 -4.38 18.54
C GLU A 75 19.17 -4.05 18.80
N PRO A 76 19.97 -4.91 19.47
CA PRO A 76 21.39 -4.66 19.70
C PRO A 76 22.22 -4.74 18.41
N LEU A 77 21.87 -5.60 17.46
CA LEU A 77 22.61 -5.72 16.19
C LEU A 77 22.45 -4.46 15.31
N VAL A 78 21.24 -3.91 15.26
CA VAL A 78 20.95 -2.68 14.52
C VAL A 78 21.61 -1.48 15.18
N GLU A 79 21.62 -1.40 16.51
CA GLU A 79 22.39 -0.38 17.23
C GLU A 79 23.88 -0.49 16.91
N TYR A 80 24.43 -1.70 16.86
CA TYR A 80 25.81 -1.92 16.43
C TYR A 80 26.08 -1.47 14.99
N TRP A 81 25.16 -1.72 14.05
CA TRP A 81 25.35 -1.38 12.64
C TRP A 81 25.13 0.10 12.30
N PHE A 82 24.18 0.75 12.97
CA PHE A 82 23.67 2.07 12.58
C PHE A 82 23.77 3.12 13.71
N GLY A 83 24.15 2.72 14.92
CA GLY A 83 24.11 3.57 16.10
C GLY A 83 22.72 4.15 16.31
N LYS A 84 22.63 5.47 16.45
CA LYS A 84 21.36 6.17 16.66
C LYS A 84 20.52 6.35 15.39
N LYS A 85 21.03 6.04 14.20
CA LYS A 85 20.33 6.32 12.93
C LYS A 85 19.15 5.39 12.67
N LEU A 86 19.23 4.15 13.15
CA LEU A 86 18.17 3.15 13.03
C LEU A 86 17.92 2.51 14.39
N LYS A 87 16.64 2.37 14.76
CA LYS A 87 16.18 1.62 15.93
C LYS A 87 15.18 0.54 15.52
N ILE A 88 14.93 -0.40 16.43
CA ILE A 88 13.88 -1.41 16.28
C ILE A 88 12.74 -1.10 17.25
N ALA A 89 11.49 -1.29 16.82
CA ALA A 89 10.38 -1.37 17.77
C ALA A 89 10.45 -2.71 18.51
N ASN A 90 11.10 -2.70 19.68
CA ASN A 90 11.39 -3.90 20.44
C ASN A 90 10.11 -4.66 20.85
N ALA A 91 10.20 -5.98 20.86
CA ALA A 91 9.13 -6.84 21.36
C ALA A 91 9.03 -6.74 22.89
N ILE A 92 7.81 -6.69 23.39
CA ILE A 92 7.49 -6.69 24.81
C ILE A 92 7.00 -8.09 25.20
N ALA A 93 5.99 -8.61 24.48
CA ALA A 93 5.40 -9.92 24.74
C ALA A 93 4.94 -10.59 23.45
N ALA A 94 4.89 -11.92 23.48
CA ALA A 94 4.40 -12.77 22.39
C ALA A 94 3.44 -13.79 22.97
N GLU A 95 2.15 -13.63 22.69
CA GLU A 95 1.09 -14.38 23.35
C GLU A 95 0.02 -14.85 22.35
N ARG A 96 -0.80 -15.78 22.81
CA ARG A 96 -1.99 -16.18 22.07
C ARG A 96 -3.22 -15.47 22.62
N ASN A 97 -3.92 -14.76 21.74
CA ASN A 97 -5.25 -14.24 22.04
C ASN A 97 -6.28 -15.38 22.03
N VAL A 98 -6.69 -15.82 23.22
CA VAL A 98 -7.63 -16.94 23.39
C VAL A 98 -8.99 -16.63 22.77
N LYS A 99 -9.48 -15.40 22.93
CA LYS A 99 -10.79 -14.94 22.43
C LYS A 99 -10.85 -14.94 20.91
N LEU A 100 -9.81 -14.42 20.26
CA LEU A 100 -9.72 -14.34 18.80
C LEU A 100 -9.17 -15.63 18.17
N ARG A 101 -8.61 -16.55 18.96
CA ARG A 101 -7.87 -17.74 18.51
C ARG A 101 -6.76 -17.41 17.52
N GLN A 102 -6.09 -16.30 17.76
CA GLN A 102 -5.03 -15.75 16.93
C GLN A 102 -3.84 -15.41 17.82
N ASN A 103 -2.63 -15.49 17.30
CA ASN A 103 -1.47 -14.98 18.02
C ASN A 103 -1.42 -13.45 17.97
N GLN A 104 -0.76 -12.87 18.97
CA GLN A 104 -0.50 -11.44 19.06
C GLN A 104 0.96 -11.19 19.49
N LEU A 105 1.53 -10.11 18.98
CA LEU A 105 2.86 -9.63 19.35
C LEU A 105 2.73 -8.18 19.84
N ASP A 106 3.17 -7.94 21.05
CA ASP A 106 3.22 -6.61 21.66
C ASP A 106 4.62 -6.04 21.47
N ALA A 107 4.69 -4.79 21.03
CA ALA A 107 5.94 -4.08 20.82
C ALA A 107 5.85 -2.65 21.35
N VAL A 108 7.01 -2.03 21.59
CA VAL A 108 7.11 -0.63 21.99
C VAL A 108 6.38 0.25 20.97
N PHE A 109 5.47 1.10 21.45
CA PHE A 109 4.79 2.06 20.59
C PHE A 109 5.76 3.18 20.21
N ILE A 110 5.85 3.46 18.91
CA ILE A 110 6.71 4.51 18.37
C ILE A 110 5.82 5.66 17.88
N PRO A 111 5.89 6.86 18.49
CA PRO A 111 5.10 8.02 18.08
C PRO A 111 5.68 8.70 16.82
N GLY A 112 6.02 7.92 15.79
CA GLY A 112 6.63 8.39 14.55
C GLY A 112 5.64 8.76 13.44
N ARG A 113 6.20 9.05 12.27
CA ARG A 113 5.47 9.27 11.00
C ARG A 113 6.15 8.54 9.84
N ASN A 114 5.43 8.30 8.75
CA ASN A 114 6.03 7.79 7.53
C ASN A 114 6.91 8.86 6.83
N PRO A 115 7.82 8.46 5.94
CA PRO A 115 8.52 9.39 5.06
C PRO A 115 7.55 10.29 4.29
N ALA A 116 7.93 11.55 4.13
CA ALA A 116 7.07 12.52 3.48
C ALA A 116 6.97 12.28 1.97
N LEU A 117 5.75 12.41 1.43
CA LEU A 117 5.50 12.55 0.02
C LEU A 117 6.05 13.89 -0.47
N ARG A 118 6.49 13.91 -1.72
CA ARG A 118 6.89 15.15 -2.36
C ARG A 118 5.67 16.01 -2.60
N GLN A 119 5.82 17.28 -2.28
CA GLN A 119 4.77 18.29 -2.38
C GLN A 119 5.34 19.62 -2.93
N PRO A 120 4.50 20.58 -3.31
CA PRO A 120 4.97 21.81 -3.97
C PRO A 120 5.50 22.88 -2.99
N LEU A 121 5.31 22.71 -1.68
CA LEU A 121 5.71 23.68 -0.65
C LEU A 121 7.09 23.37 -0.07
N ASP A 122 7.35 22.12 0.28
CA ASP A 122 8.63 21.67 0.83
C ASP A 122 9.24 20.54 -0.02
N LEU A 123 10.44 20.83 -0.54
CA LEU A 123 11.23 19.89 -1.33
C LEU A 123 12.28 19.15 -0.50
N GLU A 124 12.65 19.63 0.68
CA GLU A 124 13.68 19.01 1.52
C GLU A 124 13.14 17.75 2.19
N ARG A 125 11.89 17.77 2.66
CA ARG A 125 11.22 16.55 3.17
C ARG A 125 11.10 15.43 2.13
N SER A 126 11.17 15.75 0.83
CA SER A 126 11.17 14.71 -0.22
C SER A 126 12.46 13.87 -0.27
N ARG A 127 13.56 14.33 0.36
CA ARG A 127 14.80 13.56 0.47
C ARG A 127 14.71 12.42 1.47
N GLU A 128 13.74 12.46 2.40
CA GLU A 128 13.57 11.45 3.46
C GLU A 128 13.47 10.02 2.91
N VAL A 129 12.79 9.83 1.77
CA VAL A 129 12.67 8.52 1.12
C VAL A 129 14.04 8.05 0.62
N SER A 130 14.80 8.93 -0.03
CA SER A 130 16.14 8.60 -0.51
C SER A 130 17.09 8.33 0.65
N ASP A 131 16.99 9.08 1.73
CA ASP A 131 17.80 8.88 2.92
C ASP A 131 17.50 7.52 3.55
N LEU A 132 16.22 7.16 3.69
CA LEU A 132 15.80 5.86 4.18
C LEU A 132 16.25 4.73 3.24
N THR A 133 16.06 4.86 1.93
CA THR A 133 16.40 3.77 1.00
C THR A 133 17.91 3.57 0.85
N GLU A 134 18.67 4.64 0.65
CA GLU A 134 20.09 4.59 0.34
C GLU A 134 20.96 4.43 1.60
N ASN A 135 20.65 5.14 2.68
CA ASN A 135 21.50 5.16 3.87
C ASN A 135 21.10 4.13 4.94
N ILE A 136 19.88 3.60 4.88
CA ILE A 136 19.37 2.66 5.89
C ILE A 136 18.99 1.32 5.25
N MET A 137 18.00 1.27 4.37
CA MET A 137 17.44 0.03 3.86
C MET A 137 18.45 -0.79 3.05
N LYS A 138 19.21 -0.18 2.13
CA LYS A 138 20.23 -0.90 1.34
C LYS A 138 21.38 -1.43 2.21
N PRO A 139 22.03 -0.64 3.09
CA PRO A 139 23.01 -1.17 4.03
C PRO A 139 22.42 -2.23 4.95
N LEU A 140 21.18 -2.05 5.42
CA LEU A 140 20.51 -3.02 6.29
C LEU A 140 20.31 -4.35 5.58
N GLN A 141 19.91 -4.33 4.31
CA GLN A 141 19.82 -5.54 3.48
C GLN A 141 21.16 -6.29 3.41
N GLN A 142 22.28 -5.57 3.29
CA GLN A 142 23.61 -6.18 3.28
C GLN A 142 23.96 -6.80 4.63
N ARG A 143 23.79 -6.04 5.72
CA ARG A 143 24.05 -6.52 7.09
C ARG A 143 23.19 -7.73 7.47
N LEU A 144 21.92 -7.73 7.08
CA LEU A 144 21.03 -8.87 7.29
C LEU A 144 21.53 -10.12 6.56
N VAL A 145 21.99 -10.00 5.30
CA VAL A 145 22.56 -11.14 4.56
C VAL A 145 23.87 -11.62 5.22
N GLU A 146 24.76 -10.69 5.59
CA GLU A 146 26.03 -11.01 6.26
C GLU A 146 25.82 -11.75 7.58
N ALA A 147 24.80 -11.35 8.36
CA ALA A 147 24.45 -11.97 9.63
C ALA A 147 23.55 -13.21 9.49
N GLY A 148 23.22 -13.67 8.28
CA GLY A 148 22.39 -14.86 8.05
C GLY A 148 20.88 -14.66 8.25
N LEU A 149 20.40 -13.42 8.32
CA LEU A 149 19.00 -13.04 8.46
C LEU A 149 18.30 -12.90 7.09
N ASP A 150 18.54 -13.86 6.18
CA ASP A 150 18.11 -13.80 4.78
C ASP A 150 16.59 -13.61 4.60
N GLY A 151 15.80 -14.19 5.50
CA GLY A 151 14.34 -14.11 5.47
C GLY A 151 13.78 -12.72 5.77
N LEU A 152 14.57 -11.82 6.34
CA LEU A 152 14.17 -10.45 6.68
C LEU A 152 14.53 -9.41 5.63
N VAL A 153 15.41 -9.77 4.69
CA VAL A 153 16.01 -8.83 3.74
C VAL A 153 14.94 -8.14 2.87
N TRP A 154 13.84 -8.82 2.60
CA TRP A 154 12.71 -8.26 1.86
C TRP A 154 11.82 -7.34 2.71
N GLN A 155 11.76 -7.52 4.03
CA GLN A 155 11.13 -6.58 4.97
C GLN A 155 11.97 -5.30 5.12
N ALA A 156 13.27 -5.37 4.79
CA ALA A 156 14.14 -4.21 4.58
C ALA A 156 14.10 -3.69 3.12
N GLY A 157 13.18 -4.17 2.27
CA GLY A 157 12.88 -3.62 0.95
C GLY A 157 13.58 -4.23 -0.26
N LYS A 158 14.29 -5.35 -0.12
CA LYS A 158 14.89 -6.03 -1.28
C LYS A 158 13.82 -6.58 -2.21
N GLY A 159 13.56 -5.85 -3.29
CA GLY A 159 12.54 -6.19 -4.29
C GLY A 159 11.09 -5.96 -3.83
N ASN A 160 10.84 -5.54 -2.58
CA ASN A 160 9.50 -5.29 -2.06
C ASN A 160 9.28 -3.80 -1.76
N PRO A 161 8.52 -3.07 -2.60
CA PRO A 161 8.28 -1.64 -2.37
C PRO A 161 7.38 -1.35 -1.15
N VAL A 162 6.61 -2.32 -0.67
CA VAL A 162 5.73 -2.16 0.49
C VAL A 162 6.52 -2.06 1.80
N ALA A 163 7.77 -2.52 1.80
CA ALA A 163 8.64 -2.51 2.97
C ALA A 163 8.95 -1.10 3.50
N LEU A 164 8.74 -0.04 2.70
CA LEU A 164 8.92 1.33 3.16
C LEU A 164 8.02 1.64 4.37
N ASN A 165 6.81 1.09 4.40
CA ASN A 165 5.83 1.24 5.49
C ASN A 165 6.28 0.57 6.80
N ASN A 166 7.30 -0.28 6.75
CA ASN A 166 7.85 -0.88 7.94
C ASN A 166 8.75 0.08 8.72
N PHE A 167 9.02 1.28 8.19
CA PHE A 167 9.91 2.26 8.80
C PHE A 167 9.16 3.55 9.13
N LEU A 168 9.33 4.01 10.36
CA LEU A 168 8.90 5.34 10.79
C LEU A 168 10.09 6.27 10.97
N ILE A 169 9.83 7.57 10.85
CA ILE A 169 10.74 8.64 11.19
C ILE A 169 10.30 9.21 12.54
N VAL A 170 11.25 9.38 13.44
CA VAL A 170 11.13 10.17 14.65
C VAL A 170 12.07 11.36 14.49
N ASP A 171 11.48 12.55 14.38
CA ASP A 171 12.21 13.80 14.31
C ASP A 171 12.72 14.15 15.72
N GLY A 172 14.02 14.43 15.86
CA GLY A 172 14.65 14.87 17.10
C GLY A 172 14.73 16.40 17.21
N ASP A 173 15.10 16.90 18.40
CA ASP A 173 15.06 18.32 18.72
C ASP A 173 16.01 19.18 17.87
N ASP A 174 17.17 18.65 17.46
CA ASP A 174 18.18 19.34 16.65
C ASP A 174 18.02 19.13 15.13
N GLY A 175 16.85 18.64 14.68
CA GLY A 175 16.62 18.28 13.27
C GLY A 175 17.27 16.96 12.84
N ASP A 176 17.94 16.27 13.76
CA ASP A 176 18.39 14.90 13.57
C ASP A 176 17.20 13.96 13.44
N ARG A 177 17.28 13.02 12.49
CA ARG A 177 16.22 12.06 12.21
C ARG A 177 16.66 10.66 12.60
N THR A 178 15.83 9.98 13.38
CA THR A 178 16.00 8.56 13.68
C THR A 178 14.97 7.77 12.92
N PHE A 179 15.41 6.76 12.17
CA PHE A 179 14.51 5.78 11.56
C PHE A 179 14.21 4.67 12.55
N VAL A 180 12.99 4.16 12.55
CA VAL A 180 12.58 3.05 13.43
C VAL A 180 11.89 1.98 12.61
N TRP A 181 12.45 0.76 12.62
CA TRP A 181 11.88 -0.39 11.94
C TRP A 181 10.82 -1.05 12.85
N ILE A 182 9.55 -0.95 12.45
CA ILE A 182 8.39 -1.33 13.25
C ILE A 182 7.80 -2.71 12.90
N ASP A 183 8.03 -3.22 11.69
CA ASP A 183 7.47 -4.49 11.21
C ASP A 183 8.51 -5.37 10.52
N MET A 184 8.73 -6.56 11.10
CA MET A 184 9.66 -7.59 10.64
C MET A 184 8.94 -8.93 10.36
N GLU A 185 7.60 -8.95 10.39
CA GLU A 185 6.81 -10.18 10.23
C GLU A 185 6.00 -10.19 8.93
N SER A 186 6.37 -11.15 8.11
CA SER A 186 5.86 -11.34 6.78
C SER A 186 4.41 -11.80 6.71
N GLY A 187 3.58 -11.04 5.99
CA GLY A 187 2.22 -11.44 5.64
C GLY A 187 2.14 -12.47 4.51
N VAL A 188 3.11 -12.45 3.59
CA VAL A 188 3.21 -13.35 2.43
C VAL A 188 4.68 -13.67 2.16
N PRO A 189 5.04 -14.86 1.66
CA PRO A 189 6.40 -15.12 1.22
C PRO A 189 6.82 -14.18 0.09
N ALA A 190 8.13 -13.91 -0.02
CA ALA A 190 8.71 -12.94 -0.95
C ALA A 190 8.70 -13.39 -2.44
N LEU A 191 7.59 -13.96 -2.91
CA LEU A 191 7.44 -14.55 -4.24
C LEU A 191 7.15 -13.54 -5.36
N PHE A 192 6.74 -12.33 -5.01
CA PHE A 192 6.38 -11.29 -5.98
C PHE A 192 7.20 -10.03 -5.76
N PRO A 193 8.54 -10.08 -5.84
CA PRO A 193 9.31 -8.85 -5.85
C PRO A 193 8.95 -8.04 -7.10
N LEU A 194 8.78 -6.72 -6.95
CA LEU A 194 8.61 -5.81 -8.08
C LEU A 194 9.81 -5.92 -9.03
N ASN A 195 11.01 -6.09 -8.46
CA ASN A 195 12.21 -6.43 -9.21
C ASN A 195 12.28 -7.94 -9.45
N VAL A 196 11.81 -8.39 -10.60
CA VAL A 196 11.82 -9.81 -11.02
C VAL A 196 13.22 -10.42 -10.96
N LEU A 197 14.30 -9.65 -11.19
CA LEU A 197 15.66 -10.17 -11.08
C LEU A 197 15.98 -10.62 -9.64
N THR A 198 15.41 -9.98 -8.62
CA THR A 198 15.59 -10.37 -7.22
C THR A 198 15.01 -11.75 -6.93
N LEU A 199 13.95 -12.15 -7.64
CA LEU A 199 13.38 -13.49 -7.53
C LEU A 199 14.43 -14.55 -7.91
N PHE A 200 15.12 -14.35 -9.04
CA PHE A 200 16.08 -15.31 -9.58
C PHE A 200 17.48 -15.21 -8.96
N THR A 201 17.91 -14.02 -8.56
CA THR A 201 19.27 -13.79 -8.03
C THR A 201 19.38 -13.98 -6.52
N PHE A 202 18.26 -13.90 -5.78
CA PHE A 202 18.28 -14.02 -4.33
C PHE A 202 17.25 -15.01 -3.81
N TYR A 203 15.96 -14.80 -4.08
CA TYR A 203 14.90 -15.58 -3.45
C TYR A 203 14.96 -17.07 -3.79
N LEU A 204 14.99 -17.43 -5.08
CA LEU A 204 15.02 -18.82 -5.53
C LEU A 204 16.32 -19.54 -5.09
N PRO A 205 17.53 -18.97 -5.25
CA PRO A 205 18.75 -19.57 -4.72
C PRO A 205 18.67 -19.85 -3.22
N LYS A 206 18.13 -18.92 -2.43
CA LYS A 206 17.93 -19.11 -0.98
C LYS A 206 16.90 -20.19 -0.69
N CYS A 207 15.81 -20.29 -1.45
CA CYS A 207 14.86 -21.38 -1.29
C CYS A 207 15.50 -22.76 -1.54
N ILE A 208 16.42 -22.85 -2.51
CA ILE A 208 17.19 -24.07 -2.77
C ILE A 208 18.15 -24.36 -1.62
N GLN A 209 18.89 -23.34 -1.15
CA GLN A 209 19.81 -23.46 0.00
C GLN A 209 19.09 -23.98 1.25
N TYR A 210 17.93 -23.41 1.57
CA TYR A 210 17.11 -23.80 2.73
C TYR A 210 16.21 -25.01 2.48
N ARG A 211 16.16 -25.55 1.25
CA ARG A 211 15.29 -26.65 0.81
C ARG A 211 13.81 -26.41 1.12
N THR A 212 13.38 -25.14 1.13
CA THR A 212 12.02 -24.73 1.49
C THR A 212 11.74 -23.33 0.97
N PHE A 213 10.48 -22.93 0.89
CA PHE A 213 10.14 -21.55 0.55
C PHE A 213 10.64 -20.60 1.65
N LEU A 214 11.41 -19.60 1.22
CA LEU A 214 11.94 -18.57 2.08
C LEU A 214 10.78 -17.77 2.67
N PHE A 215 10.71 -17.82 3.99
CA PHE A 215 9.85 -16.95 4.78
C PHE A 215 10.75 -16.07 5.64
N ASP A 216 10.38 -15.85 6.89
CA ASP A 216 11.15 -15.11 7.87
C ASP A 216 12.29 -15.93 8.52
N ASP A 217 12.91 -16.82 7.75
CA ASP A 217 13.92 -17.74 8.25
C ASP A 217 15.26 -17.05 8.49
N VAL A 218 15.98 -17.60 9.47
CA VAL A 218 17.32 -17.17 9.88
C VAL A 218 18.26 -18.36 9.79
N ASP A 219 19.40 -18.20 9.13
CA ASP A 219 20.51 -19.12 9.22
C ASP A 219 21.21 -18.93 10.56
N VAL A 220 20.76 -19.69 11.56
CA VAL A 220 21.27 -19.64 12.93
C VAL A 220 22.77 -19.93 13.00
N LYS A 221 23.30 -20.77 12.09
CA LYS A 221 24.73 -21.07 12.06
C LYS A 221 25.51 -19.85 11.60
N THR A 222 25.07 -19.21 10.53
CA THR A 222 25.68 -17.98 10.02
C THR A 222 25.56 -16.84 11.03
N LEU A 223 24.39 -16.67 11.67
CA LEU A 223 24.17 -15.68 12.73
C LEU A 223 25.10 -15.89 13.93
N SER A 224 25.20 -17.13 14.41
CA SER A 224 26.11 -17.48 15.51
C SER A 224 27.56 -17.19 15.15
N GLY A 225 27.97 -17.53 13.93
CA GLY A 225 29.30 -17.23 13.41
C GLY A 225 29.57 -15.73 13.34
N TYR A 226 28.60 -14.94 12.90
CA TYR A 226 28.69 -13.48 12.83
C TYR A 226 28.85 -12.84 14.22
N VAL A 227 27.99 -13.21 15.17
CA VAL A 227 28.03 -12.70 16.56
C VAL A 227 29.30 -13.13 17.29
N HIS A 228 29.83 -14.31 16.98
CA HIS A 228 31.12 -14.74 17.51
C HIS A 228 32.28 -13.93 16.91
N ALA A 229 32.30 -13.74 15.58
CA ALA A 229 33.35 -13.00 14.88
C ALA A 229 33.42 -11.52 15.30
N HIS A 230 32.29 -10.92 15.70
CA HIS A 230 32.23 -9.55 16.21
C HIS A 230 32.09 -9.48 17.74
N GLY A 231 32.36 -10.58 18.45
CA GLY A 231 32.09 -10.71 19.88
C GLY A 231 32.80 -9.66 20.74
N VAL A 232 34.05 -9.32 20.42
CA VAL A 232 34.82 -8.31 21.18
C VAL A 232 34.16 -6.93 21.09
N GLU A 233 33.75 -6.53 19.89
CA GLU A 233 33.13 -5.22 19.66
C GLU A 233 31.72 -5.16 20.24
N LEU A 234 30.94 -6.23 20.07
CA LEU A 234 29.60 -6.35 20.64
C LEU A 234 29.62 -6.35 22.17
N LYS A 235 30.54 -7.08 22.81
CA LYS A 235 30.72 -7.05 24.27
C LYS A 235 31.09 -5.67 24.79
N ARG A 236 31.98 -4.96 24.08
CA ARG A 236 32.37 -3.60 24.46
C ARG A 236 31.19 -2.63 24.37
N MET A 237 30.31 -2.82 23.39
CA MET A 237 29.15 -1.94 23.17
C MET A 237 28.00 -2.26 24.13
N LEU A 238 27.65 -3.54 24.29
CA LEU A 238 26.47 -4.01 25.01
C LEU A 238 26.73 -4.30 26.49
N GLY A 239 27.98 -4.58 26.85
CA GLY A 239 28.32 -5.23 28.12
C GLY A 239 28.25 -6.76 28.04
N GLU A 240 28.76 -7.43 29.06
CA GLU A 240 28.84 -8.90 29.09
C GLU A 240 27.46 -9.56 29.26
N GLU A 241 26.58 -8.98 30.07
CA GLU A 241 25.24 -9.50 30.34
C GLU A 241 24.36 -9.50 29.07
N SER A 242 24.18 -8.34 28.44
CA SER A 242 23.39 -8.24 27.20
C SER A 242 24.01 -9.01 26.02
N TYR A 243 25.34 -9.21 26.00
CA TYR A 243 25.96 -10.12 25.04
C TYR A 243 25.58 -11.58 25.30
N GLN A 244 25.46 -12.01 26.56
CA GLN A 244 24.98 -13.35 26.90
C GLN A 244 23.49 -13.53 26.56
N GLU A 245 22.65 -12.53 26.84
CA GLU A 245 21.23 -12.52 26.44
C GLU A 245 21.07 -12.67 24.92
N LEU A 246 21.92 -11.99 24.13
CA LEU A 246 21.95 -12.15 22.68
C LEU A 246 22.15 -13.62 22.27
N TRP A 247 23.08 -14.33 22.92
CA TRP A 247 23.30 -15.75 22.66
C TRP A 247 22.12 -16.64 23.08
N GLU A 248 21.46 -16.33 24.18
CA GLU A 248 20.26 -17.04 24.61
C GLU A 248 19.13 -16.90 23.60
N HIS A 249 18.92 -15.69 23.08
CA HIS A 249 17.94 -15.46 22.03
C HIS A 249 18.29 -16.16 20.71
N ILE A 250 19.57 -16.28 20.34
CA ILE A 250 19.98 -17.05 19.15
C ILE A 250 19.63 -18.53 19.34
N LYS A 251 19.90 -19.09 20.52
CA LYS A 251 19.57 -20.49 20.84
C LYS A 251 18.06 -20.72 20.82
N ALA A 252 17.28 -19.85 21.48
CA ALA A 252 15.83 -19.94 21.53
C ALA A 252 15.21 -19.81 20.12
N LEU A 253 15.69 -18.86 19.31
CA LEU A 253 15.30 -18.71 17.91
C LEU A 253 15.54 -20.01 17.13
N GLY A 254 16.72 -20.62 17.27
CA GLY A 254 17.05 -21.86 16.57
C GLY A 254 16.17 -23.02 16.98
N TYR A 255 15.86 -23.15 18.28
CA TYR A 255 14.93 -24.15 18.79
C TYR A 255 13.54 -23.99 18.17
N HIS A 256 12.93 -22.81 18.28
CA HIS A 256 11.58 -22.59 17.76
C HIS A 256 11.51 -22.70 16.24
N GLN A 257 12.51 -22.19 15.52
CA GLN A 257 12.54 -22.31 14.06
C GLN A 257 12.62 -23.77 13.62
N GLN A 258 13.39 -24.61 14.33
CA GLN A 258 13.46 -26.04 14.08
C GLN A 258 12.10 -26.73 14.32
N GLN A 259 11.40 -26.40 15.41
CA GLN A 259 10.07 -26.96 15.70
C GLN A 259 9.08 -26.63 14.57
N TRP A 260 8.98 -25.36 14.18
CA TRP A 260 8.14 -24.93 13.07
C TRP A 260 8.49 -25.63 11.76
N ARG A 261 9.78 -25.65 11.40
CA ARG A 261 10.24 -26.19 10.10
C ARG A 261 10.13 -27.71 10.02
N SER A 262 10.16 -28.41 11.14
CA SER A 262 9.96 -29.88 11.20
C SER A 262 8.56 -30.31 10.76
N LEU A 263 7.58 -29.41 10.78
CA LEU A 263 6.22 -29.72 10.37
C LEU A 263 6.15 -29.89 8.85
N ASN A 264 5.67 -31.05 8.39
CA ASN A 264 5.36 -31.26 6.99
C ASN A 264 4.05 -30.55 6.58
N ARG A 265 3.79 -30.46 5.27
CA ARG A 265 2.62 -29.78 4.71
C ARG A 265 1.28 -30.26 5.29
N LEU A 266 1.14 -31.58 5.51
CA LEU A 266 -0.08 -32.16 6.09
C LEU A 266 -0.29 -31.67 7.52
N LYS A 267 0.73 -31.80 8.38
CA LYS A 267 0.68 -31.36 9.78
C LYS A 267 0.38 -29.87 9.88
N ARG A 268 1.01 -29.03 9.04
CA ARG A 268 0.73 -27.59 8.99
C ARG A 268 -0.73 -27.30 8.69
N GLY A 269 -1.29 -27.94 7.66
CA GLY A 269 -2.68 -27.73 7.28
C GLY A 269 -3.66 -28.16 8.36
N VAL A 270 -3.46 -29.36 8.92
CA VAL A 270 -4.33 -29.90 9.97
C VAL A 270 -4.25 -29.05 11.25
N PHE A 271 -3.04 -28.76 11.74
CA PHE A 271 -2.85 -27.95 12.95
C PHE A 271 -3.37 -26.53 12.76
N SER A 272 -3.16 -25.90 11.60
CA SER A 272 -3.73 -24.60 11.28
C SER A 272 -5.25 -24.58 11.43
N GLN A 273 -5.96 -25.58 10.89
CA GLN A 273 -7.42 -25.64 11.00
C GLN A 273 -7.88 -25.99 12.42
N ALA A 274 -7.20 -26.90 13.10
CA ALA A 274 -7.54 -27.30 14.46
C ALA A 274 -7.36 -26.14 15.45
N GLN A 275 -6.25 -25.41 15.36
CA GLN A 275 -5.94 -24.29 16.24
C GLN A 275 -6.89 -23.10 16.04
N GLN A 276 -7.37 -22.90 14.83
CA GLN A 276 -8.42 -21.92 14.54
C GLN A 276 -9.84 -22.44 14.89
N GLY A 277 -9.95 -23.71 15.31
CA GLY A 277 -11.21 -24.38 15.66
C GLY A 277 -12.15 -24.62 14.48
N LYS A 278 -11.60 -24.69 13.26
CA LYS A 278 -12.32 -25.08 12.04
C LYS A 278 -12.59 -26.59 11.98
N ILE A 279 -11.79 -27.38 12.71
CA ILE A 279 -11.95 -28.84 12.87
C ILE A 279 -11.76 -29.20 14.35
N SER A 280 -12.40 -30.29 14.79
CA SER A 280 -12.23 -30.81 16.14
C SER A 280 -10.88 -31.55 16.30
N PRO A 281 -10.36 -31.69 17.54
CA PRO A 281 -9.14 -32.47 17.79
C PRO A 281 -9.23 -33.91 17.25
N GLN A 282 -10.37 -34.58 17.45
CA GLN A 282 -10.61 -35.93 16.95
C GLN A 282 -10.57 -36.01 15.41
N ALA A 283 -11.10 -35.00 14.71
CA ALA A 283 -11.01 -34.92 13.26
C ALA A 283 -9.57 -34.67 12.80
N ALA A 284 -8.82 -33.85 13.52
CA ALA A 284 -7.40 -33.61 13.26
C ALA A 284 -6.59 -34.92 13.33
N ASP A 285 -6.77 -35.71 14.39
CA ASP A 285 -6.11 -37.01 14.53
C ASP A 285 -6.46 -37.97 13.40
N ARG A 286 -7.73 -37.99 12.99
CA ARG A 286 -8.18 -38.78 11.83
C ARG A 286 -7.49 -38.35 10.54
N TYR A 287 -7.35 -37.05 10.29
CA TYR A 287 -6.69 -36.54 9.09
C TYR A 287 -5.18 -36.79 9.08
N LEU A 288 -4.54 -36.76 10.25
CA LEU A 288 -3.13 -37.14 10.39
C LEU A 288 -2.92 -38.63 10.11
N LYS A 289 -3.86 -39.49 10.54
CA LYS A 289 -3.84 -40.93 10.25
C LYS A 289 -4.14 -41.26 8.78
N TYR A 290 -5.03 -40.50 8.15
CA TYR A 290 -5.49 -40.74 6.77
C TYR A 290 -5.34 -39.48 5.88
N PRO A 291 -4.15 -39.22 5.31
CA PRO A 291 -3.85 -38.00 4.54
C PRO A 291 -4.77 -37.75 3.35
N ILE A 292 -5.26 -38.81 2.68
CA ILE A 292 -6.16 -38.68 1.51
C ILE A 292 -7.46 -37.97 1.91
N LEU A 293 -8.00 -38.25 3.10
CA LEU A 293 -9.21 -37.60 3.61
C LEU A 293 -9.00 -36.10 3.82
N TRP A 294 -7.79 -35.69 4.21
CA TRP A 294 -7.44 -34.28 4.35
C TRP A 294 -7.45 -33.56 3.00
N PHE A 295 -6.84 -34.16 1.98
CA PHE A 295 -6.82 -33.55 0.64
C PHE A 295 -8.24 -33.43 0.06
N PHE A 296 -9.08 -34.45 0.24
CA PHE A 296 -10.49 -34.39 -0.17
C PHE A 296 -11.26 -33.29 0.58
N HIS A 297 -11.02 -33.14 1.89
CA HIS A 297 -11.61 -32.09 2.70
C HIS A 297 -11.25 -30.68 2.19
N ILE A 298 -9.96 -30.43 1.94
CA ILE A 298 -9.50 -29.14 1.39
C ILE A 298 -10.10 -28.88 0.01
N PHE A 299 -10.07 -29.87 -0.88
CA PHE A 299 -10.60 -29.75 -2.23
C PHE A 299 -12.10 -29.42 -2.23
N ARG A 300 -12.89 -30.14 -1.42
CA ARG A 300 -14.32 -29.87 -1.24
C ARG A 300 -14.57 -28.46 -0.72
N GLN A 301 -13.82 -28.01 0.29
CA GLN A 301 -13.96 -26.65 0.81
C GLN A 301 -13.68 -25.59 -0.25
N LEU A 302 -12.65 -25.78 -1.08
CA LEU A 302 -12.31 -24.85 -2.15
C LEU A 302 -13.40 -24.78 -3.20
N ILE A 303 -13.94 -25.92 -3.64
CA ILE A 303 -15.05 -25.96 -4.62
C ILE A 303 -16.28 -25.26 -4.08
N VAL A 304 -16.70 -25.58 -2.85
CA VAL A 304 -17.91 -24.98 -2.25
C VAL A 304 -17.75 -23.47 -2.09
N LYS A 305 -16.59 -23.00 -1.61
CA LYS A 305 -16.32 -21.57 -1.49
C LYS A 305 -16.27 -20.86 -2.85
N ALA A 306 -15.63 -21.48 -3.84
CA ALA A 306 -15.53 -20.91 -5.19
C ALA A 306 -16.91 -20.82 -5.85
N SER A 307 -17.73 -21.87 -5.76
CA SER A 307 -19.07 -21.89 -6.35
C SER A 307 -20.00 -20.90 -5.66
N GLN A 308 -20.03 -20.84 -4.33
CA GLN A 308 -20.82 -19.85 -3.59
C GLN A 308 -20.40 -18.42 -3.95
N LYS A 309 -19.09 -18.14 -3.98
CA LYS A 309 -18.60 -16.80 -4.28
C LYS A 309 -18.93 -16.36 -5.71
N LEU A 310 -18.75 -17.25 -6.69
CA LEU A 310 -18.91 -16.93 -8.10
C LEU A 310 -20.39 -16.91 -8.53
N LEU A 311 -21.22 -17.82 -8.00
CA LEU A 311 -22.62 -17.95 -8.41
C LEU A 311 -23.59 -17.12 -7.57
N ILE A 312 -23.25 -16.81 -6.30
CA ILE A 312 -24.18 -16.15 -5.36
C ILE A 312 -23.64 -14.80 -4.91
N ASP A 313 -22.45 -14.77 -4.32
CA ASP A 313 -21.96 -13.55 -3.65
C ASP A 313 -21.64 -12.44 -4.65
N VAL A 314 -20.90 -12.74 -5.72
CA VAL A 314 -20.53 -11.75 -6.74
C VAL A 314 -21.76 -11.20 -7.46
N PRO A 315 -22.68 -12.04 -8.01
CA PRO A 315 -23.90 -11.53 -8.63
C PRO A 315 -24.78 -10.75 -7.66
N SER A 316 -25.00 -11.25 -6.44
CA SER A 316 -25.83 -10.54 -5.45
C SER A 316 -25.21 -9.24 -4.98
N ALA A 317 -23.88 -9.15 -4.88
CA ALA A 317 -23.17 -7.91 -4.54
C ALA A 317 -23.28 -6.88 -5.67
N ILE A 318 -23.14 -7.33 -6.92
CA ILE A 318 -23.33 -6.48 -8.11
C ILE A 318 -24.77 -5.97 -8.15
N ILE A 319 -25.76 -6.86 -8.04
CA ILE A 319 -27.18 -6.50 -8.07
C ILE A 319 -27.52 -5.56 -6.91
N ARG A 320 -27.08 -5.85 -5.67
CA ARG A 320 -27.32 -4.96 -4.53
C ARG A 320 -26.66 -3.59 -4.70
N LYS A 321 -25.45 -3.53 -5.27
CA LYS A 321 -24.79 -2.25 -5.58
C LYS A 321 -25.59 -1.47 -6.62
N ILE A 322 -25.98 -2.12 -7.72
CA ILE A 322 -26.80 -1.53 -8.80
C ILE A 322 -28.14 -1.03 -8.24
N LEU A 323 -28.87 -1.83 -7.46
CA LEU A 323 -30.19 -1.43 -6.92
C LEU A 323 -30.11 -0.30 -5.90
N LYS A 324 -29.01 -0.17 -5.17
CA LYS A 324 -28.79 0.91 -4.18
C LYS A 324 -28.37 2.24 -4.81
N ILE A 325 -28.08 2.27 -6.11
CA ILE A 325 -27.75 3.54 -6.78
C ILE A 325 -29.03 4.38 -6.85
N PRO A 326 -29.05 5.59 -6.26
CA PRO A 326 -30.21 6.46 -6.38
C PRO A 326 -30.22 7.08 -7.79
N TYR A 327 -30.64 6.32 -8.80
CA TYR A 327 -30.54 6.68 -10.22
C TYR A 327 -31.05 8.08 -10.51
N PHE A 328 -32.19 8.48 -9.96
CA PHE A 328 -32.75 9.83 -10.13
C PHE A 328 -31.88 10.94 -9.55
N ARG A 329 -31.26 10.74 -8.37
CA ARG A 329 -30.33 11.72 -7.80
C ARG A 329 -29.01 11.72 -8.55
N LEU A 330 -28.56 10.54 -8.99
CA LEU A 330 -27.30 10.40 -9.71
C LEU A 330 -27.39 11.05 -11.08
N THR A 331 -28.47 10.84 -11.84
CA THR A 331 -28.73 11.55 -13.10
C THR A 331 -28.90 13.04 -12.85
N GLY A 332 -29.69 13.47 -11.86
CA GLY A 332 -29.85 14.88 -11.52
C GLY A 332 -28.53 15.59 -11.16
N ASN A 333 -27.71 14.98 -10.30
CA ASN A 333 -26.38 15.50 -9.94
C ASN A 333 -25.42 15.47 -11.12
N PHE A 334 -25.53 14.47 -11.98
CA PHE A 334 -24.72 14.37 -13.20
C PHE A 334 -25.12 15.44 -14.24
N PHE A 335 -26.41 15.73 -14.42
CA PHE A 335 -26.88 16.86 -15.24
C PHE A 335 -26.39 18.19 -14.66
N LYS A 336 -26.47 18.38 -13.34
CA LYS A 336 -25.88 19.55 -12.68
C LYS A 336 -24.37 19.63 -12.91
N LEU A 337 -23.66 18.50 -12.89
CA LEU A 337 -22.23 18.43 -13.20
C LEU A 337 -21.94 18.85 -14.66
N LEU A 338 -22.76 18.46 -15.63
CA LEU A 338 -22.53 18.86 -17.02
C LEU A 338 -22.84 20.34 -17.27
N PHE A 339 -23.95 20.84 -16.71
CA PHE A 339 -24.53 22.13 -17.11
C PHE A 339 -24.34 23.29 -16.11
N SER A 340 -24.01 23.04 -14.84
CA SER A 340 -23.86 24.09 -13.83
C SER A 340 -22.40 24.36 -13.45
N LYS A 341 -21.87 25.51 -13.88
CA LYS A 341 -20.50 25.97 -13.56
C LYS A 341 -20.26 26.06 -12.05
N ARG A 342 -21.22 26.64 -11.30
CA ARG A 342 -21.13 26.79 -9.83
C ARG A 342 -21.07 25.44 -9.13
N TYR A 343 -21.89 24.49 -9.56
CA TYR A 343 -21.90 23.14 -8.98
C TYR A 343 -20.58 22.39 -9.24
N ARG A 344 -20.03 22.50 -10.45
CA ARG A 344 -18.73 21.90 -10.78
C ARG A 344 -17.59 22.48 -9.97
N HIS A 345 -17.56 23.81 -9.82
CA HIS A 345 -16.53 24.49 -9.05
C HIS A 345 -16.59 24.07 -7.59
N GLN A 346 -17.80 23.99 -7.00
CA GLN A 346 -17.98 23.49 -5.64
C GLN A 346 -17.48 22.05 -5.48
N ILE A 347 -17.86 21.13 -6.38
CA ILE A 347 -17.39 19.73 -6.31
C ILE A 347 -15.87 19.65 -6.41
N ALA A 348 -15.25 20.40 -7.32
CA ALA A 348 -13.81 20.41 -7.48
C ALA A 348 -13.11 20.96 -6.24
N HIS A 349 -13.66 22.03 -5.65
CA HIS A 349 -13.16 22.65 -4.42
C HIS A 349 -13.27 21.70 -3.22
N ASP A 350 -14.46 21.16 -2.96
CA ASP A 350 -14.72 20.19 -1.89
C ASP A 350 -13.82 18.95 -2.03
N TYR A 351 -13.63 18.47 -3.27
CA TYR A 351 -12.74 17.36 -3.55
C TYR A 351 -11.30 17.70 -3.18
N ILE A 352 -10.77 18.85 -3.61
CA ILE A 352 -9.39 19.26 -3.30
C ILE A 352 -9.21 19.45 -1.78
N ILE A 353 -10.16 20.06 -1.07
CA ILE A 353 -10.12 20.19 0.39
C ILE A 353 -10.00 18.80 1.03
N THR A 354 -10.88 17.87 0.66
CA THR A 354 -10.85 16.50 1.17
C THR A 354 -9.49 15.84 0.92
N ARG A 355 -8.87 16.09 -0.24
CA ARG A 355 -7.52 15.57 -0.54
C ARG A 355 -6.43 16.19 0.31
N ILE A 356 -6.47 17.51 0.53
CA ILE A 356 -5.52 18.21 1.41
C ILE A 356 -5.67 17.70 2.85
N GLU A 357 -6.91 17.47 3.31
CA GLU A 357 -7.18 16.86 4.62
C GLU A 357 -6.63 15.45 4.75
N VAL A 358 -6.82 14.59 3.74
CA VAL A 358 -6.23 13.24 3.75
C VAL A 358 -4.70 13.29 3.89
N TRP A 359 -4.03 14.21 3.21
CA TRP A 359 -2.59 14.38 3.35
C TRP A 359 -2.20 14.92 4.74
N ARG A 360 -2.96 15.84 5.32
CA ARG A 360 -2.76 16.33 6.69
C ARG A 360 -2.93 15.20 7.71
N ASP A 361 -4.00 14.41 7.60
CA ASP A 361 -4.33 13.33 8.52
C ASP A 361 -3.25 12.22 8.47
N ARG A 362 -2.65 12.00 7.31
CA ARG A 362 -1.48 11.13 7.11
C ARG A 362 -0.15 11.76 7.56
N LYS A 363 -0.16 12.97 8.12
CA LYS A 363 1.05 13.77 8.50
C LYS A 363 1.99 14.06 7.32
N GLN A 364 1.48 14.00 6.09
CA GLN A 364 2.21 14.32 4.87
C GLN A 364 2.37 15.84 4.69
N LEU A 365 1.44 16.61 5.27
CA LEU A 365 1.49 18.07 5.36
C LEU A 365 1.65 18.50 6.82
N THR A 366 2.47 19.52 7.07
CA THR A 366 2.47 20.24 8.35
C THR A 366 1.21 21.11 8.46
N ALA A 367 0.90 21.56 9.69
CA ALA A 367 -0.24 22.46 9.92
C ALA A 367 -0.12 23.77 9.11
N GLU A 368 1.09 24.30 8.97
CA GLU A 368 1.38 25.51 8.20
C GLU A 368 1.16 25.29 6.70
N GLU A 369 1.69 24.20 6.15
CA GLU A 369 1.53 23.85 4.73
C GLU A 369 0.07 23.61 4.36
N TYR A 370 -0.68 22.94 5.24
CA TYR A 370 -2.12 22.74 5.10
C TYR A 370 -2.86 24.09 4.98
N GLN A 371 -2.58 25.05 5.86
CA GLN A 371 -3.21 26.37 5.82
C GLN A 371 -2.81 27.18 4.58
N VAL A 372 -1.57 27.07 4.13
CA VAL A 372 -1.11 27.72 2.90
C VAL A 372 -1.83 27.17 1.68
N LEU A 373 -2.02 25.85 1.57
CA LEU A 373 -2.74 25.23 0.46
C LEU A 373 -4.22 25.63 0.45
N LEU A 374 -4.88 25.64 1.62
CA LEU A 374 -6.28 26.07 1.72
C LEU A 374 -6.47 27.54 1.35
N THR A 375 -5.63 28.43 1.89
CA THR A 375 -5.72 29.86 1.59
C THR A 375 -5.51 30.15 0.10
N ARG A 376 -4.62 29.39 -0.55
CA ARG A 376 -4.37 29.51 -1.99
C ARG A 376 -5.45 28.88 -2.86
N LEU A 377 -6.18 27.90 -2.36
CA LEU A 377 -7.28 27.26 -3.10
C LEU A 377 -8.33 28.28 -3.52
N ASP A 378 -8.62 29.26 -2.66
CA ASP A 378 -9.59 30.33 -2.93
C ASP A 378 -9.04 31.41 -3.89
N GLN A 379 -7.72 31.46 -4.08
CA GLN A 379 -7.02 32.50 -4.86
C GLN A 379 -6.52 32.00 -6.22
N GLU A 380 -6.25 30.70 -6.37
CA GLU A 380 -5.68 30.08 -7.58
C GLU A 380 -6.78 29.43 -8.44
N SER A 381 -6.68 29.55 -9.78
CA SER A 381 -7.63 28.96 -10.75
C SER A 381 -7.55 27.43 -10.88
N GLY A 382 -6.86 26.73 -9.97
CA GLY A 382 -6.64 25.28 -10.02
C GLY A 382 -7.95 24.47 -10.04
N THR A 383 -9.01 24.99 -9.40
CA THR A 383 -10.37 24.43 -9.39
C THR A 383 -11.03 24.43 -10.77
N ASP A 384 -10.74 25.44 -11.60
CA ASP A 384 -11.37 25.56 -12.92
C ASP A 384 -10.92 24.44 -13.86
N TYR A 385 -9.65 24.02 -13.79
CA TYR A 385 -9.13 22.90 -14.57
C TYR A 385 -9.71 21.54 -14.16
N LEU A 386 -9.82 21.29 -12.85
CA LEU A 386 -10.39 20.03 -12.35
C LEU A 386 -11.89 19.93 -12.70
N SER A 387 -12.58 21.07 -12.67
CA SER A 387 -13.99 21.19 -13.05
C SER A 387 -14.21 20.85 -14.53
N ASP A 388 -13.34 21.32 -15.42
CA ASP A 388 -13.43 21.05 -16.86
C ASP A 388 -13.05 19.61 -17.22
N PHE A 389 -12.06 19.04 -16.52
CA PHE A 389 -11.72 17.62 -16.68
C PHE A 389 -12.85 16.70 -16.23
N GLY A 390 -13.51 17.03 -15.10
CA GLY A 390 -14.67 16.30 -14.61
C GLY A 390 -15.83 16.25 -15.61
N VAL A 391 -16.06 17.33 -16.35
CA VAL A 391 -17.08 17.38 -17.40
C VAL A 391 -16.73 16.50 -18.59
N HIS A 392 -15.46 16.51 -19.01
CA HIS A 392 -14.98 15.65 -20.08
C HIS A 392 -15.14 14.16 -19.75
N LEU A 393 -14.82 13.77 -18.50
CA LEU A 393 -15.08 12.42 -18.01
C LEU A 393 -16.57 12.09 -17.97
N GLY A 394 -17.41 13.01 -17.47
CA GLY A 394 -18.86 12.84 -17.48
C GLY A 394 -19.38 12.63 -18.91
N MET A 395 -19.05 13.53 -19.83
CA MET A 395 -19.48 13.45 -21.22
C MET A 395 -19.10 12.12 -21.89
N LYS A 396 -17.93 11.54 -21.56
CA LYS A 396 -17.56 10.19 -22.05
C LYS A 396 -18.54 9.10 -21.63
N VAL A 397 -19.08 9.15 -20.41
CA VAL A 397 -20.06 8.17 -19.96
C VAL A 397 -21.32 8.25 -20.83
N PHE A 398 -21.79 9.46 -21.14
CA PHE A 398 -22.94 9.67 -22.04
C PHE A 398 -22.65 9.18 -23.45
N VAL A 399 -21.49 9.53 -23.98
CA VAL A 399 -21.04 9.09 -25.31
C VAL A 399 -20.99 7.57 -25.36
N LYS A 400 -20.48 6.88 -24.33
CA LYS A 400 -20.44 5.42 -24.29
C LYS A 400 -21.82 4.79 -24.12
N ILE A 401 -22.72 5.37 -23.34
CA ILE A 401 -24.12 4.93 -23.24
C ILE A 401 -24.83 5.07 -24.59
N ALA A 402 -24.58 6.17 -25.31
CA ALA A 402 -25.14 6.36 -26.65
C ALA A 402 -24.51 5.38 -27.66
N GLU A 403 -23.18 5.30 -27.73
CA GLU A 403 -22.40 4.45 -28.66
C GLU A 403 -22.69 2.95 -28.49
N TYR A 404 -22.85 2.46 -27.26
CA TYR A 404 -23.01 1.03 -26.97
C TYR A 404 -24.42 0.63 -26.51
N GLY A 405 -25.31 1.59 -26.25
CA GLY A 405 -26.69 1.35 -25.88
C GLY A 405 -27.66 1.82 -26.96
N LEU A 406 -27.77 3.14 -27.12
CA LEU A 406 -28.77 3.75 -27.99
C LEU A 406 -28.55 3.41 -29.47
N PHE A 407 -27.34 3.60 -30.00
CA PHE A 407 -27.06 3.40 -31.43
C PHE A 407 -27.15 1.92 -31.87
N PRO A 408 -26.69 0.94 -31.07
CA PRO A 408 -26.95 -0.47 -31.36
C PRO A 408 -28.45 -0.82 -31.39
N LEU A 409 -29.27 -0.21 -30.52
CA LEU A 409 -30.74 -0.38 -30.57
C LEU A 409 -31.35 0.24 -31.83
N ILE A 410 -30.88 1.41 -32.25
CA ILE A 410 -31.31 2.07 -33.50
C ILE A 410 -30.89 1.25 -34.73
N PHE A 411 -29.71 0.62 -34.69
CA PHE A 411 -29.24 -0.32 -35.69
C PHE A 411 -30.12 -1.58 -35.75
N LEU A 412 -30.41 -2.19 -34.60
CA LEU A 412 -31.31 -3.35 -34.51
C LEU A 412 -32.74 -3.04 -34.98
N ALA A 413 -33.19 -1.79 -34.82
CA ALA A 413 -34.46 -1.31 -35.34
C ALA A 413 -34.43 -0.96 -36.84
N GLY A 414 -33.28 -1.10 -37.52
CA GLY A 414 -33.15 -0.95 -38.97
C GLY A 414 -33.01 0.49 -39.48
N TYR A 415 -32.88 1.48 -38.59
CA TYR A 415 -32.81 2.89 -38.98
C TYR A 415 -31.42 3.35 -39.44
N ILE A 416 -30.37 2.61 -39.10
CA ILE A 416 -28.98 2.89 -39.52
C ILE A 416 -28.32 1.60 -40.03
N ASN A 417 -27.35 1.74 -40.94
CA ASN A 417 -26.58 0.61 -41.46
C ASN A 417 -25.26 0.41 -40.66
N GLU A 418 -24.60 -0.73 -40.90
CA GLU A 418 -23.37 -1.13 -40.21
C GLU A 418 -22.24 -0.10 -40.35
N LEU A 419 -22.11 0.49 -41.54
CA LEU A 419 -21.12 1.54 -41.81
C LEU A 419 -21.34 2.78 -40.93
N THR A 420 -22.59 3.22 -40.81
CA THR A 420 -22.98 4.39 -40.01
C THR A 420 -22.75 4.13 -38.53
N LEU A 421 -23.11 2.94 -38.03
CA LEU A 421 -22.84 2.55 -36.65
C LEU A 421 -21.34 2.51 -36.35
N GLY A 422 -20.54 1.92 -37.25
CA GLY A 422 -19.08 1.87 -37.14
C GLY A 422 -18.44 3.27 -37.10
N LEU A 423 -18.90 4.19 -37.96
CA LEU A 423 -18.44 5.58 -37.97
C LEU A 423 -18.82 6.33 -36.69
N ILE A 424 -20.04 6.14 -36.16
CA ILE A 424 -20.49 6.77 -34.92
C ILE A 424 -19.64 6.31 -33.72
N ILE A 425 -19.36 5.01 -33.61
CA ILE A 425 -18.52 4.46 -32.54
C ILE A 425 -17.07 4.97 -32.64
N LEU A 426 -16.56 5.14 -33.87
CA LEU A 426 -15.19 5.59 -34.11
C LEU A 426 -15.01 7.10 -33.91
N MET A 427 -16.01 7.91 -34.25
CA MET A 427 -15.95 9.38 -34.24
C MET A 427 -16.65 10.06 -33.06
N GLY A 428 -17.55 9.38 -32.34
CA GLY A 428 -18.41 9.98 -31.30
C GLY A 428 -17.63 10.65 -30.16
N GLY A 429 -16.49 10.06 -29.78
CA GLY A 429 -15.56 10.66 -28.82
C GLY A 429 -14.87 11.95 -29.29
N ALA A 430 -14.60 12.12 -30.58
CA ALA A 430 -14.02 13.37 -31.11
C ALA A 430 -15.10 14.45 -31.22
N PHE A 431 -16.28 14.10 -31.74
CA PHE A 431 -17.38 15.04 -31.97
C PHE A 431 -17.86 15.69 -30.67
N SER A 432 -18.07 14.88 -29.62
CA SER A 432 -18.50 15.37 -28.30
C SER A 432 -17.50 16.36 -27.67
N ARG A 433 -16.19 16.10 -27.76
CA ARG A 433 -15.14 16.97 -27.23
C ARG A 433 -15.05 18.29 -27.98
N THR A 434 -15.17 18.27 -29.31
CA THR A 434 -15.17 19.47 -30.14
C THR A 434 -16.36 20.37 -29.83
N VAL A 435 -17.56 19.79 -29.68
CA VAL A 435 -18.78 20.55 -29.32
C VAL A 435 -18.65 21.19 -27.94
N TYR A 436 -18.17 20.46 -26.94
CA TYR A 436 -17.98 21.01 -25.59
C TYR A 436 -16.93 22.13 -25.56
N THR A 437 -15.80 21.91 -26.23
CA THR A 437 -14.70 22.89 -26.24
C THR A 437 -15.06 24.13 -27.05
N GLY A 438 -15.85 23.98 -28.12
CA GLY A 438 -16.46 25.09 -28.85
C GLY A 438 -17.42 25.93 -27.99
N PHE A 439 -18.27 25.28 -27.18
CA PHE A 439 -19.12 25.98 -26.22
C PHE A 439 -18.30 26.76 -25.18
N ARG A 440 -17.17 26.19 -24.71
CA ARG A 440 -16.24 26.88 -23.80
C ARG A 440 -15.53 28.06 -24.45
N MET A 441 -15.18 27.98 -25.74
CA MET A 441 -14.63 29.13 -26.46
C MET A 441 -15.62 30.28 -26.49
N VAL A 442 -16.89 30.02 -26.81
CA VAL A 442 -17.94 31.05 -26.80
C VAL A 442 -18.08 31.67 -25.40
N GLN A 443 -18.06 30.85 -24.35
CA GLN A 443 -18.13 31.32 -22.97
C GLN A 443 -16.90 32.14 -22.54
N ALA A 444 -15.68 31.71 -22.92
CA ALA A 444 -14.44 32.42 -22.60
C ALA A 444 -14.36 33.78 -23.29
N THR A 445 -14.79 33.85 -24.56
CA THR A 445 -14.91 35.10 -25.32
C THR A 445 -15.92 36.06 -24.68
N ALA A 446 -17.05 35.54 -24.17
CA ALA A 446 -18.03 36.36 -23.46
C ALA A 446 -17.55 36.86 -22.08
N GLU A 447 -16.65 36.13 -21.41
CA GLU A 447 -16.09 36.47 -20.11
C GLU A 447 -14.76 37.25 -20.18
N GLY A 448 -14.22 37.54 -21.37
CA GLY A 448 -12.96 38.27 -21.55
C GLY A 448 -11.71 37.53 -21.07
N LYS A 449 -11.75 36.19 -21.03
CA LYS A 449 -10.65 35.34 -20.55
C LYS A 449 -9.85 34.75 -21.72
N GLU A 450 -8.65 34.23 -21.42
CA GLU A 450 -7.85 33.50 -22.41
C GLU A 450 -8.65 32.37 -23.08
N ILE A 451 -8.66 32.39 -24.41
CA ILE A 451 -9.40 31.43 -25.22
C ILE A 451 -8.59 30.14 -25.34
N PRO A 452 -9.16 28.95 -25.04
CA PRO A 452 -8.42 27.69 -25.00
C PRO A 452 -8.21 27.08 -26.40
N TRP A 453 -7.54 27.81 -27.30
CA TRP A 453 -7.33 27.42 -28.71
C TRP A 453 -6.66 26.05 -28.88
N LEU A 454 -5.64 25.77 -28.06
CA LEU A 454 -4.90 24.52 -28.12
C LEU A 454 -5.80 23.31 -27.79
N ALA A 455 -6.69 23.45 -26.81
CA ALA A 455 -7.63 22.40 -26.43
C ALA A 455 -8.69 22.15 -27.51
N PHE A 456 -9.12 23.18 -28.23
CA PHE A 456 -10.06 23.06 -29.35
C PHE A 456 -9.44 22.28 -30.51
N PHE A 457 -8.25 22.67 -30.96
CA PHE A 457 -7.58 21.99 -32.09
C PHE A 457 -7.17 20.55 -31.74
N LEU A 458 -6.67 20.30 -30.53
CA LEU A 458 -6.36 18.94 -30.07
C LEU A 458 -7.61 18.08 -29.86
N GLY A 459 -8.76 18.70 -29.57
CA GLY A 459 -10.05 18.02 -29.41
C GLY A 459 -10.61 17.44 -30.72
N MET A 460 -10.27 18.05 -31.87
CA MET A 460 -10.73 17.64 -33.20
C MET A 460 -9.99 16.41 -33.76
N ILE A 461 -8.85 16.04 -33.19
CA ILE A 461 -8.06 14.89 -33.65
C ILE A 461 -8.70 13.58 -33.15
N PRO A 462 -9.17 12.68 -34.03
CA PRO A 462 -9.58 11.34 -33.64
C PRO A 462 -8.35 10.57 -33.13
N LEU A 463 -8.53 9.71 -32.13
CA LEU A 463 -7.49 9.02 -31.33
C LEU A 463 -6.95 9.82 -30.12
N MET A 464 -6.32 9.09 -29.20
CA MET A 464 -6.10 9.35 -27.77
C MET A 464 -5.52 10.72 -27.35
N ILE A 465 -5.10 11.60 -28.26
CA ILE A 465 -4.34 12.83 -28.00
C ILE A 465 -5.17 13.88 -27.22
N GLY A 466 -6.43 14.12 -27.59
CA GLY A 466 -7.26 15.13 -26.90
C GLY A 466 -7.62 14.80 -25.45
N ASN A 467 -7.44 13.56 -24.98
CA ASN A 467 -7.70 13.18 -23.58
C ASN A 467 -6.60 13.65 -22.62
N ILE A 468 -5.42 13.93 -23.16
CA ILE A 468 -4.23 14.33 -22.40
C ILE A 468 -4.09 15.86 -22.40
N ALA A 469 -4.82 16.59 -23.26
CA ALA A 469 -4.73 18.04 -23.38
C ALA A 469 -5.00 18.79 -22.06
N TYR A 470 -6.07 18.44 -21.33
CA TYR A 470 -6.37 19.04 -20.02
C TYR A 470 -5.34 18.67 -18.93
N PRO A 471 -4.94 17.39 -18.77
CA PRO A 471 -3.80 17.03 -17.94
C PRO A 471 -2.53 17.82 -18.29
N CYS A 472 -2.18 17.94 -19.58
CA CYS A 472 -1.03 18.71 -20.04
C CYS A 472 -1.14 20.20 -19.69
N GLN A 473 -2.33 20.80 -19.86
CA GLN A 473 -2.57 22.20 -19.52
C GLN A 473 -2.53 22.45 -18.01
N MET A 474 -3.06 21.54 -17.20
CA MET A 474 -2.94 21.59 -15.73
C MET A 474 -1.47 21.47 -15.29
N ILE A 475 -0.72 20.55 -15.88
CA ILE A 475 0.71 20.38 -15.60
C ILE A 475 1.51 21.61 -16.08
N TYR A 476 1.12 22.23 -17.21
CA TYR A 476 1.69 23.49 -17.68
C TYR A 476 1.44 24.62 -16.68
N SER A 477 0.20 24.81 -16.19
CA SER A 477 -0.13 25.83 -15.19
C SER A 477 0.52 25.57 -13.82
N ALA A 478 0.77 24.31 -13.46
CA ALA A 478 1.44 23.92 -12.22
C ALA A 478 2.91 24.36 -12.11
N THR A 479 3.54 24.77 -13.21
CA THR A 479 4.95 25.22 -13.23
C THR A 479 5.13 26.71 -12.92
N GLY A 480 4.05 27.50 -12.84
CA GLY A 480 4.10 28.94 -12.55
C GLY A 480 4.29 29.29 -11.07
N LYS A 481 4.71 30.53 -10.77
CA LYS A 481 4.91 31.05 -9.39
C LYS A 481 3.64 31.00 -8.51
N ARG A 482 2.45 30.97 -9.13
CA ARG A 482 1.12 30.86 -8.51
C ARG A 482 0.45 29.50 -8.74
N GLY A 483 1.21 28.45 -9.03
CA GLY A 483 0.69 27.12 -9.38
C GLY A 483 0.75 26.11 -8.24
N LYS A 484 0.70 26.52 -6.96
CA LYS A 484 0.97 25.60 -5.84
C LYS A 484 -0.17 24.60 -5.65
N VAL A 485 -1.42 25.03 -5.82
CA VAL A 485 -2.59 24.14 -5.78
C VAL A 485 -2.61 23.21 -6.99
N ALA A 486 -2.33 23.75 -8.19
CA ALA A 486 -2.20 22.93 -9.40
C ALA A 486 -1.08 21.88 -9.28
N GLY A 487 0.07 22.26 -8.70
CA GLY A 487 1.15 21.34 -8.38
C GLY A 487 0.74 20.26 -7.40
N PHE A 488 0.03 20.61 -6.32
CA PHE A 488 -0.50 19.66 -5.35
C PHE A 488 -1.42 18.63 -6.02
N ILE A 489 -2.33 19.07 -6.89
CA ILE A 489 -3.24 18.18 -7.63
C ILE A 489 -2.45 17.18 -8.48
N VAL A 490 -1.41 17.62 -9.18
CA VAL A 490 -0.54 16.74 -9.98
C VAL A 490 0.15 15.71 -9.08
N TYR A 491 0.71 16.12 -7.94
CA TYR A 491 1.31 15.20 -6.97
C TYR A 491 0.29 14.20 -6.42
N ASP A 492 -0.91 14.62 -6.02
CA ASP A 492 -1.97 13.75 -5.50
C ASP A 492 -2.42 12.70 -6.54
N ILE A 493 -2.59 13.08 -7.80
CA ILE A 493 -2.98 12.15 -8.87
C ILE A 493 -1.93 11.04 -9.02
N PHE A 494 -0.65 11.39 -9.10
CA PHE A 494 0.42 10.40 -9.24
C PHE A 494 0.55 9.50 -8.01
N THR A 495 0.44 10.09 -6.82
CA THR A 495 0.39 9.38 -5.55
C THR A 495 -0.70 8.30 -5.58
N ARG A 496 -1.92 8.65 -6.01
CA ARG A 496 -3.03 7.70 -6.13
C ARG A 496 -2.80 6.60 -7.16
N ILE A 497 -2.14 6.90 -8.28
CA ILE A 497 -1.77 5.89 -9.28
C ILE A 497 -0.86 4.84 -8.64
N GLY A 498 0.18 5.27 -7.92
CA GLY A 498 1.09 4.37 -7.22
C GLY A 498 0.38 3.58 -6.10
N GLY A 499 -0.53 4.20 -5.38
CA GLY A 499 -1.34 3.56 -4.33
C GLY A 499 -2.30 2.49 -4.85
N TRP A 500 -2.76 2.58 -6.10
CA TRP A 500 -3.73 1.63 -6.66
C TRP A 500 -3.10 0.39 -7.31
N ILE A 501 -1.77 0.35 -7.43
CA ILE A 501 -1.08 -0.80 -8.03
C ILE A 501 -1.32 -2.05 -7.17
N PRO A 502 -1.92 -3.12 -7.73
CA PRO A 502 -2.15 -4.35 -6.98
C PRO A 502 -0.83 -4.92 -6.48
N ILE A 503 -0.85 -5.51 -5.27
CA ILE A 503 0.30 -6.22 -4.65
C ILE A 503 1.45 -5.30 -4.22
N TRP A 504 1.78 -4.23 -4.95
CA TRP A 504 2.96 -3.39 -4.71
C TRP A 504 2.64 -1.95 -4.29
N GLY A 505 1.41 -1.50 -4.55
CA GLY A 505 0.91 -0.21 -4.11
C GLY A 505 0.35 -0.24 -2.69
N GLY A 506 -0.02 0.93 -2.22
CA GLY A 506 -0.56 1.19 -0.89
C GLY A 506 -0.10 2.56 -0.41
N GLU A 507 -0.74 3.05 0.65
CA GLU A 507 -0.31 4.27 1.32
C GLU A 507 1.10 4.10 1.90
N ASP A 508 1.92 5.13 1.75
CA ASP A 508 3.30 5.29 2.21
C ASP A 508 4.32 4.30 1.59
N THR A 509 3.92 3.56 0.55
CA THR A 509 4.78 2.57 -0.11
C THR A 509 5.79 3.19 -1.06
N LEU A 510 6.92 2.52 -1.31
CA LEU A 510 7.91 3.00 -2.28
C LEU A 510 7.33 3.17 -3.69
N THR A 511 6.30 2.38 -4.05
CA THR A 511 5.55 2.54 -5.30
C THR A 511 4.81 3.87 -5.32
N GLU A 512 4.07 4.22 -4.26
CA GLU A 512 3.41 5.53 -4.12
C GLU A 512 4.42 6.67 -4.26
N HIS A 513 5.54 6.59 -3.54
CA HIS A 513 6.61 7.59 -3.62
C HIS A 513 7.25 7.69 -5.00
N TYR A 514 7.46 6.57 -5.71
CA TYR A 514 8.03 6.56 -7.05
C TYR A 514 7.16 7.34 -8.05
N PHE A 515 5.84 7.07 -8.05
CA PHE A 515 4.92 7.82 -8.90
C PHE A 515 4.85 9.28 -8.48
N ASN A 516 4.74 9.56 -7.18
CA ASN A 516 4.76 10.93 -6.65
C ASN A 516 6.05 11.70 -7.05
N HIS A 517 7.22 11.07 -7.05
CA HIS A 517 8.47 11.68 -7.52
C HIS A 517 8.48 11.90 -9.04
N SER A 518 7.89 10.98 -9.80
CA SER A 518 7.77 11.09 -11.26
C SER A 518 6.99 12.34 -11.68
N ALA A 519 5.99 12.77 -10.89
CA ALA A 519 5.31 14.04 -11.09
C ALA A 519 6.27 15.24 -11.08
N SER A 520 7.26 15.26 -10.18
CA SER A 520 8.24 16.34 -10.12
C SER A 520 9.16 16.35 -11.35
N ASN A 521 9.57 15.18 -11.83
CA ASN A 521 10.40 15.09 -13.04
C ASN A 521 9.64 15.62 -14.26
N LEU A 522 8.35 15.30 -14.35
CA LEU A 522 7.45 15.82 -15.39
C LEU A 522 7.30 17.35 -15.31
N LEU A 523 7.03 17.89 -14.11
CA LEU A 523 6.91 19.34 -13.90
C LEU A 523 8.23 20.07 -14.24
N ARG A 524 9.38 19.51 -13.85
CA ARG A 524 10.70 20.07 -14.17
C ARG A 524 11.00 20.04 -15.67
N PHE A 525 10.65 18.95 -16.35
CA PHE A 525 10.82 18.83 -17.79
C PHE A 525 9.99 19.90 -18.54
N ILE A 526 8.72 20.08 -18.16
CA ILE A 526 7.83 21.07 -18.78
C ILE A 526 8.29 22.50 -18.47
N ALA A 527 8.72 22.78 -17.25
CA ALA A 527 9.28 24.09 -16.89
C ALA A 527 10.55 24.42 -17.69
N ARG A 528 11.38 23.42 -18.02
CA ARG A 528 12.56 23.62 -18.89
C ARG A 528 12.14 23.96 -20.33
N LEU A 529 11.14 23.26 -20.88
CA LEU A 529 10.62 23.57 -22.22
C LEU A 529 10.05 24.99 -22.30
N GLN A 530 9.36 25.45 -21.26
CA GLN A 530 8.86 26.83 -21.21
C GLN A 530 9.98 27.87 -21.24
N ARG A 531 11.07 27.64 -20.50
CA ARG A 531 12.23 28.54 -20.50
C ARG A 531 13.04 28.50 -21.80
N ALA A 532 12.94 27.42 -22.58
CA ALA A 532 13.60 27.31 -23.88
C ALA A 532 12.81 28.00 -25.00
N ASN A 533 11.50 28.16 -24.81
CA ASN A 533 10.58 28.81 -25.76
C ASN A 533 10.29 30.29 -25.43
N ALA A 534 10.81 30.78 -24.31
CA ALA A 534 10.76 32.17 -23.87
C ALA A 534 12.15 32.79 -24.02
#